data_AF-A0A2D7LJB6-F1
#
_entry.id   AF-A0A2D7LJB6-F1
#
_cell.length_a   1.000
_cell.length_b   1.000
_cell.length_c   1.000
_cell.angle_alpha   90.00
_cell.angle_beta   90.00
_cell.angle_gamma   90.00
#
_symmetry.space_group_name_H-M   'P 1'
#
loop_
_entity.id
_entity.type
_entity.pdbx_description
1 polymer ?
#
loop_
_entity_poly.entity_id
_entity_poly.type
_entity_poly.pdbx_seq_one_letter_code
_entity_poly.pdbx_strand_id
1 'polypeptide(L)'
;MPLSKWSRRHRRTFGDKPPKPEIFLEHHRVPPKPSNYYTDKKGECRFCGSVIKNQDTGEVNNRKSWHSECADEYMLMYHPGEARKRLWQRDRGCCAGCGDSFPRKSRQKDLKWHVDHIKPLWEQKGKTFEEIDLDYWREDNLQTLCFECHASKTKKEATERAKLRKEDK
;
A
#
# COMPACT_ATOMS: atom_id res chain seq x y z
N MET A 1 12.52 -3.53 11.82
CA MET A 1 11.43 -2.90 12.58
C MET A 1 10.88 -1.81 11.69
N PRO A 2 9.59 -1.84 11.32
CA PRO A 2 9.01 -0.80 10.46
C PRO A 2 9.18 0.59 11.10
N LEU A 3 9.28 1.64 10.27
CA LEU A 3 9.61 3.00 10.74
C LEU A 3 8.44 3.67 11.51
N SER A 4 7.29 3.00 11.64
CA SER A 4 6.17 3.42 12.48
C SER A 4 6.07 2.54 13.72
N LYS A 5 6.03 3.18 14.90
CA LYS A 5 5.85 2.50 16.20
C LYS A 5 4.43 1.91 16.27
N TRP A 6 4.27 0.65 15.87
CA TRP A 6 3.04 -0.10 16.09
C TRP A 6 2.78 -0.26 17.59
N SER A 7 1.79 0.46 18.14
CA SER A 7 1.54 0.54 19.59
C SER A 7 0.59 -0.55 20.13
N ARG A 8 0.64 -0.80 21.44
CA ARG A 8 -0.13 -1.81 22.21
C ARG A 8 -1.67 -1.65 22.19
N ARG A 9 -2.24 -0.59 21.58
CA ARG A 9 -3.66 -0.22 21.67
C ARG A 9 -4.58 -0.84 20.60
N HIS A 10 -4.07 -1.67 19.70
CA HIS A 10 -4.89 -2.26 18.64
C HIS A 10 -5.51 -3.59 19.07
N ARG A 11 -6.82 -3.75 18.81
CA ARG A 11 -7.57 -5.01 18.99
C ARG A 11 -6.85 -6.16 18.28
N ARG A 12 -6.76 -7.32 18.94
CA ARG A 12 -6.27 -8.55 18.31
C ARG A 12 -7.33 -9.08 17.34
N THR A 13 -6.91 -9.42 16.12
CA THR A 13 -7.77 -9.86 15.01
C THR A 13 -7.46 -11.30 14.56
N PHE A 14 -6.85 -12.11 15.43
CA PHE A 14 -6.59 -13.53 15.17
C PHE A 14 -7.90 -14.30 15.15
N GLY A 15 -8.15 -15.13 14.13
CA GLY A 15 -9.39 -15.91 13.99
C GLY A 15 -10.64 -15.10 13.62
N ASP A 16 -10.60 -13.77 13.69
CA ASP A 16 -11.72 -12.86 13.41
C ASP A 16 -11.89 -12.60 11.90
N LYS A 17 -11.94 -13.65 11.06
CA LYS A 17 -12.08 -13.50 9.60
C LYS A 17 -13.51 -13.08 9.24
N PRO A 18 -13.74 -11.91 8.61
CA PRO A 18 -15.07 -11.52 8.17
C PRO A 18 -15.54 -12.42 7.01
N PRO A 19 -16.87 -12.51 6.76
CA PRO A 19 -17.38 -13.18 5.57
C PRO A 19 -16.79 -12.53 4.31
N LYS A 20 -16.46 -13.36 3.30
CA LYS A 20 -15.95 -12.85 2.01
C LYS A 20 -17.09 -12.12 1.29
N PRO A 21 -16.92 -10.84 0.90
CA PRO A 21 -17.91 -10.16 0.06
C PRO A 21 -17.86 -10.70 -1.38
N GLU A 22 -18.99 -10.64 -2.10
CA GLU A 22 -19.05 -11.02 -3.53
C GLU A 22 -18.20 -10.10 -4.41
N ILE A 23 -18.20 -8.79 -4.11
CA ILE A 23 -17.31 -7.79 -4.72
C ILE A 23 -16.33 -7.33 -3.66
N PHE A 24 -15.03 -7.48 -3.92
CA PHE A 24 -14.01 -7.23 -2.91
C PHE A 24 -13.70 -5.74 -2.72
N LEU A 25 -13.71 -4.93 -3.79
CA LEU A 25 -13.39 -3.49 -3.72
C LEU A 25 -14.54 -2.60 -4.21
N GLU A 26 -15.49 -2.27 -3.33
CA GLU A 26 -16.31 -1.08 -3.51
C GLU A 26 -15.46 0.21 -3.47
N HIS A 27 -14.43 0.20 -2.62
CA HIS A 27 -13.47 1.30 -2.44
C HIS A 27 -12.04 0.87 -2.82
N HIS A 28 -11.65 1.14 -4.07
CA HIS A 28 -10.32 0.85 -4.66
C HIS A 28 -9.09 1.40 -3.92
N ARG A 29 -9.26 2.24 -2.88
CA ARG A 29 -8.15 2.89 -2.17
C ARG A 29 -7.56 2.05 -1.05
N VAL A 30 -8.25 1.01 -0.61
CA VAL A 30 -7.80 0.15 0.49
C VAL A 30 -7.36 -1.18 -0.09
N PRO A 31 -6.09 -1.59 0.04
CA PRO A 31 -5.65 -2.87 -0.51
C PRO A 31 -6.37 -4.05 0.16
N PRO A 32 -6.56 -5.17 -0.57
CA PRO A 32 -6.99 -6.44 0.02
C PRO A 32 -6.10 -6.88 1.16
N LYS A 33 -6.73 -7.31 2.27
CA LYS A 33 -5.98 -7.91 3.37
C LYS A 33 -5.25 -9.15 2.85
N PRO A 34 -3.99 -9.37 3.28
CA PRO A 34 -3.25 -10.58 2.93
C PRO A 34 -4.05 -11.84 3.31
N SER A 35 -3.86 -12.92 2.55
CA SER A 35 -4.59 -14.17 2.71
C SER A 35 -4.58 -14.70 4.15
N ASN A 36 -3.43 -14.62 4.81
CA ASN A 36 -3.19 -15.15 6.15
C ASN A 36 -3.36 -14.09 7.26
N TYR A 37 -3.93 -12.92 6.95
CA TYR A 37 -4.05 -11.82 7.91
C TYR A 37 -4.83 -12.19 9.17
N TYR A 38 -5.85 -13.02 9.04
CA TYR A 38 -6.72 -13.46 10.13
C TYR A 38 -6.37 -14.86 10.66
N THR A 39 -5.14 -15.34 10.46
CA THR A 39 -4.70 -16.65 11.01
C THR A 39 -5.04 -16.75 12.50
N ASP A 40 -5.40 -17.96 12.92
CA ASP A 40 -5.65 -18.36 14.31
C ASP A 40 -4.37 -18.92 14.98
N LYS A 41 -3.39 -19.33 14.17
CA LYS A 41 -2.15 -19.96 14.63
C LYS A 41 -1.10 -18.91 15.01
N LYS A 42 -0.46 -19.15 16.16
CA LYS A 42 0.70 -18.37 16.61
C LYS A 42 1.97 -18.87 15.92
N GLY A 43 2.93 -17.97 15.72
CA GLY A 43 4.19 -18.31 15.06
C GLY A 43 4.10 -18.38 13.54
N GLU A 44 2.95 -18.10 12.94
CA GLU A 44 2.78 -17.94 11.49
C GLU A 44 2.72 -16.44 11.12
N CYS A 45 3.30 -16.09 9.97
CA CYS A 45 3.25 -14.73 9.47
C CYS A 45 1.88 -14.41 8.86
N ARG A 46 1.31 -13.29 9.30
CA ARG A 46 0.02 -12.78 8.83
C ARG A 46 0.01 -12.25 7.39
N PHE A 47 1.15 -12.18 6.73
CA PHE A 47 1.25 -11.78 5.33
C PHE A 47 1.37 -13.01 4.43
N CYS A 48 2.48 -13.75 4.55
CA CYS A 48 2.81 -14.88 3.69
C CYS A 48 2.30 -16.24 4.22
N GLY A 49 1.96 -16.35 5.51
CA GLY A 49 1.56 -17.62 6.16
C GLY A 49 2.70 -18.49 6.65
N SER A 50 3.93 -18.22 6.22
CA SER A 50 5.08 -19.03 6.61
C SER A 50 5.40 -18.91 8.10
N VAL A 51 5.93 -19.99 8.68
CA VAL A 51 6.38 -19.99 10.08
C VAL A 51 7.50 -18.98 10.31
N ILE A 52 7.43 -18.29 11.44
CA ILE A 52 8.43 -17.33 11.87
C ILE A 52 9.40 -18.08 12.77
N LYS A 53 10.63 -18.28 12.30
CA LYS A 53 11.69 -18.93 13.08
C LYS A 53 12.57 -17.88 13.76
N ASN A 54 13.10 -18.21 14.94
CA ASN A 54 14.20 -17.45 15.53
C ASN A 54 15.46 -17.65 14.68
N GLN A 55 16.21 -16.58 14.43
CA GLN A 55 17.47 -16.68 13.67
C GLN A 55 18.51 -17.49 14.45
N ASP A 56 18.53 -17.38 15.78
CA ASP A 56 19.55 -17.99 16.62
C ASP A 56 19.29 -19.48 16.91
N THR A 57 18.03 -19.86 17.16
CA THR A 57 17.69 -21.23 17.60
C THR A 57 16.99 -22.06 16.51
N GLY A 58 16.50 -21.45 15.43
CA GLY A 58 15.70 -22.12 14.40
C GLY A 58 14.29 -22.53 14.85
N GLU A 59 13.97 -22.38 16.14
CA GLU A 59 12.66 -22.70 16.71
C GLU A 59 11.58 -21.70 16.28
N VAL A 60 10.32 -22.15 16.31
CA VAL A 60 9.16 -21.32 15.97
C VAL A 60 8.94 -20.23 17.03
N ASN A 61 8.92 -18.98 16.58
CA ASN A 61 8.69 -17.82 17.43
C ASN A 61 7.20 -17.51 17.55
N ASN A 62 6.57 -18.05 18.59
CA ASN A 62 5.15 -17.83 18.90
C ASN A 62 4.81 -16.41 19.40
N ARG A 63 5.82 -15.55 19.63
CA ARG A 63 5.63 -14.16 20.09
C ARG A 63 5.48 -13.19 18.93
N LYS A 64 6.05 -13.52 17.77
CA LYS A 64 5.93 -12.72 16.54
C LYS A 64 4.75 -13.20 15.71
N SER A 65 4.23 -12.30 14.89
CA SER A 65 3.11 -12.57 13.95
C SER A 65 3.37 -12.03 12.55
N TRP A 66 4.54 -11.44 12.32
CA TRP A 66 4.99 -10.93 11.04
C TRP A 66 6.50 -11.18 10.90
N HIS A 67 6.96 -11.58 9.72
CA HIS A 67 8.36 -11.38 9.34
C HIS A 67 8.62 -9.88 9.17
N SER A 68 9.87 -9.45 9.35
CA SER A 68 10.23 -8.03 9.22
C SER A 68 9.92 -7.48 7.83
N GLU A 69 10.29 -8.21 6.77
CA GLU A 69 10.08 -7.82 5.37
C GLU A 69 8.57 -7.75 5.03
N CYS A 70 7.82 -8.77 5.41
CA CYS A 70 6.37 -8.80 5.26
C CYS A 70 5.66 -7.66 5.99
N ALA A 71 6.15 -7.29 7.18
CA ALA A 71 5.63 -6.14 7.90
C ALA A 71 5.94 -4.85 7.14
N ASP A 72 7.14 -4.68 6.60
CA ASP A 72 7.52 -3.48 5.86
C ASP A 72 6.70 -3.32 4.56
N GLU A 73 6.48 -4.40 3.82
CA GLU A 73 5.62 -4.41 2.63
C GLU A 73 4.18 -4.07 2.98
N TYR A 74 3.61 -4.71 4.01
CA TYR A 74 2.28 -4.37 4.50
C TYR A 74 2.19 -2.89 4.94
N MET A 75 3.21 -2.38 5.61
CA MET A 75 3.22 -0.99 6.06
C MET A 75 3.24 -0.02 4.88
N LEU A 76 4.02 -0.33 3.84
CA LEU A 76 4.07 0.45 2.62
C LEU A 76 2.68 0.56 1.96
N MET A 77 1.99 -0.58 1.81
CA MET A 77 0.69 -0.66 1.14
C MET A 77 -0.42 0.07 1.92
N TYR A 78 -0.43 -0.03 3.25
CA TYR A 78 -1.54 0.44 4.08
C TYR A 78 -1.32 1.80 4.74
N HIS A 79 -0.07 2.25 4.87
CA HIS A 79 0.25 3.48 5.60
C HIS A 79 0.91 4.50 4.66
N PRO A 80 0.18 5.55 4.23
CA PRO A 80 0.72 6.53 3.28
C PRO A 80 1.94 7.29 3.82
N GLY A 81 2.08 7.40 5.15
CA GLY A 81 3.26 7.96 5.78
C GLY A 81 4.52 7.12 5.60
N GLU A 82 4.39 5.79 5.56
CA GLU A 82 5.50 4.87 5.31
C GLU A 82 5.87 4.85 3.83
N ALA A 83 4.87 4.82 2.94
CA ALA A 83 5.07 5.03 1.50
C ALA A 83 5.86 6.31 1.21
N ARG A 84 5.46 7.44 1.79
CA ARG A 84 6.17 8.72 1.62
C ARG A 84 7.63 8.66 2.13
N LYS A 85 7.91 7.95 3.23
CA LYS A 85 9.28 7.79 3.74
C LYS A 85 10.12 6.93 2.79
N ARG A 86 9.55 5.82 2.29
CA ARG A 86 10.24 4.90 1.37
C ARG A 86 10.56 5.59 0.03
N LEU A 87 9.58 6.26 -0.58
CA LEU A 87 9.81 7.01 -1.82
C LEU A 87 10.82 8.14 -1.63
N TRP A 88 10.85 8.80 -0.47
CA TRP A 88 11.90 9.79 -0.21
C TRP A 88 13.30 9.17 -0.18
N GLN A 89 13.46 7.96 0.36
CA GLN A 89 14.75 7.25 0.35
C GLN A 89 15.17 6.87 -1.07
N ARG A 90 14.22 6.43 -1.90
CA ARG A 90 14.43 6.00 -3.29
C ARG A 90 14.67 7.18 -4.24
N ASP A 91 13.76 8.15 -4.26
CA ASP A 91 13.68 9.19 -5.29
C ASP A 91 14.35 10.51 -4.84
N ARG A 92 14.61 10.68 -3.54
CA ARG A 92 15.13 11.92 -2.93
C ARG A 92 14.37 13.20 -3.31
N GLY A 93 13.07 13.06 -3.61
CA GLY A 93 12.21 14.18 -4.01
C GLY A 93 12.26 14.52 -5.50
N CYS A 94 12.94 13.70 -6.32
CA CYS A 94 12.93 13.83 -7.77
C CYS A 94 11.54 13.50 -8.32
N CYS A 95 10.96 14.44 -9.06
CA CYS A 95 9.66 14.26 -9.71
C CYS A 95 9.82 13.35 -10.95
N ALA A 96 9.07 12.25 -11.00
CA ALA A 96 9.07 11.37 -12.17
C ALA A 96 8.49 12.02 -13.45
N GLY A 97 7.70 13.09 -13.31
CA GLY A 97 7.08 13.79 -14.44
C GLY A 97 7.96 14.86 -15.08
N CYS A 98 8.65 15.69 -14.28
CA CYS A 98 9.49 16.79 -14.78
C CYS A 98 11.00 16.61 -14.52
N GLY A 99 11.40 15.68 -13.66
CA GLY A 99 12.81 15.46 -13.28
C GLY A 99 13.35 16.40 -12.21
N ASP A 100 12.60 17.44 -11.83
CA ASP A 100 13.07 18.40 -10.81
C ASP A 100 13.05 17.80 -9.40
N SER A 101 13.96 18.29 -8.56
CA SER A 101 14.09 17.86 -7.17
C SER A 101 13.39 18.82 -6.20
N PHE A 102 12.57 18.25 -5.32
CA PHE A 102 11.78 19.00 -4.34
C PHE A 102 12.20 18.70 -2.90
N PRO A 103 12.05 19.66 -1.97
CA PRO A 103 12.41 19.46 -0.58
C PRO A 103 11.53 18.39 0.09
N ARG A 104 12.07 17.72 1.11
CA ARG A 104 11.36 16.65 1.86
C ARG A 104 9.99 17.08 2.37
N LYS A 105 9.92 18.31 2.90
CA LYS A 105 8.72 18.95 3.43
C LYS A 105 8.77 20.42 3.06
N SER A 106 7.66 20.93 2.52
CA SER A 106 7.43 22.36 2.33
C SER A 106 6.01 22.73 2.71
N ARG A 107 5.83 23.96 3.21
CA ARG A 107 4.51 24.56 3.41
C ARG A 107 3.98 25.20 2.13
N GLN A 108 4.88 25.70 1.29
CA GLN A 108 4.56 26.27 -0.01
C GLN A 108 4.03 25.19 -0.95
N LYS A 109 3.05 25.52 -1.78
CA LYS A 109 2.23 24.55 -2.51
C LYS A 109 2.97 23.99 -3.74
N ASP A 110 3.62 24.87 -4.47
CA ASP A 110 4.55 24.63 -5.59
C ASP A 110 5.72 23.72 -5.20
N LEU A 111 6.29 23.91 -4.01
CA LEU A 111 7.40 23.07 -3.53
C LEU A 111 6.95 21.75 -2.86
N LYS A 112 5.65 21.42 -2.89
CA LYS A 112 5.15 20.13 -2.40
C LYS A 112 5.27 19.07 -3.47
N TRP A 113 5.60 17.88 -3.01
CA TRP A 113 5.51 16.65 -3.78
C TRP A 113 4.55 15.67 -3.11
N HIS A 114 3.98 14.80 -3.94
CA HIS A 114 2.98 13.79 -3.62
C HIS A 114 3.51 12.40 -3.98
N VAL A 115 3.03 11.40 -3.24
CA VAL A 115 3.15 10.01 -3.63
C VAL A 115 1.90 9.71 -4.47
N ASP A 116 2.11 9.24 -5.68
CA ASP A 116 1.04 8.89 -6.60
C ASP A 116 1.31 7.50 -7.20
N HIS A 117 0.27 6.85 -7.71
CA HIS A 117 0.41 5.56 -8.38
C HIS A 117 0.78 5.78 -9.86
N ILE A 118 1.54 4.88 -10.48
CA ILE A 118 1.83 4.93 -11.92
C ILE A 118 0.58 4.47 -12.67
N LYS A 119 0.14 3.24 -12.40
CA LYS A 119 -1.17 2.71 -12.77
C LYS A 119 -2.20 3.09 -11.72
N PRO A 120 -3.31 3.72 -12.09
CA PRO A 120 -4.23 4.26 -11.11
C PRO A 120 -5.11 3.19 -10.46
N LEU A 121 -5.28 3.26 -9.14
CA LEU A 121 -6.02 2.26 -8.37
C LEU A 121 -7.48 2.06 -8.81
N TRP A 122 -8.11 3.04 -9.46
CA TRP A 122 -9.51 2.93 -9.89
C TRP A 122 -9.73 1.84 -10.96
N GLU A 123 -8.68 1.37 -11.64
CA GLU A 123 -8.72 0.21 -12.54
C GLU A 123 -8.99 -1.11 -11.81
N GLN A 124 -8.77 -1.16 -10.49
CA GLN A 124 -9.06 -2.33 -9.66
C GLN A 124 -10.44 -2.27 -8.98
N LYS A 125 -11.22 -1.22 -9.26
CA LYS A 125 -12.56 -1.06 -8.65
C LYS A 125 -13.52 -2.10 -9.22
N GLY A 126 -14.29 -2.77 -8.35
CA GLY A 126 -15.34 -3.72 -8.76
C GLY A 126 -14.86 -5.13 -9.09
N LYS A 127 -13.56 -5.41 -8.99
CA LYS A 127 -13.00 -6.75 -9.20
C LYS A 127 -13.16 -7.66 -7.97
N THR A 128 -13.19 -8.97 -8.21
CA THR A 128 -13.14 -10.01 -7.18
C THR A 128 -11.72 -10.21 -6.65
N PHE A 129 -11.55 -10.92 -5.52
CA PHE A 129 -10.22 -11.14 -4.93
C PHE A 129 -9.28 -11.90 -5.88
N GLU A 130 -9.85 -12.78 -6.70
CA GLU A 130 -9.15 -13.61 -7.68
C GLU A 130 -8.67 -12.81 -8.91
N GLU A 131 -9.32 -11.68 -9.22
CA GLU A 131 -9.04 -10.83 -10.38
C GLU A 131 -8.19 -9.60 -10.07
N ILE A 132 -8.08 -9.23 -8.78
CA ILE A 132 -7.34 -8.03 -8.37
C ILE A 132 -5.85 -8.26 -8.52
N ASP A 133 -5.19 -7.31 -9.16
CA ASP A 133 -3.73 -7.27 -9.24
C ASP A 133 -3.16 -6.52 -8.03
N LEU A 134 -2.48 -7.25 -7.13
CA LEU A 134 -1.85 -6.71 -5.92
C LEU A 134 -0.68 -5.77 -6.23
N ASP A 135 -0.09 -5.86 -7.42
CA ASP A 135 1.07 -5.04 -7.78
C ASP A 135 0.70 -3.56 -7.86
N TYR A 136 -0.59 -3.24 -7.97
CA TYR A 136 -1.10 -1.86 -7.92
C TYR A 136 -0.78 -1.14 -6.60
N TRP A 137 -0.59 -1.86 -5.49
CA TRP A 137 -0.26 -1.29 -4.18
C TRP A 137 1.22 -1.43 -3.80
N ARG A 138 2.04 -2.09 -4.62
CA ARG A 138 3.48 -2.28 -4.38
C ARG A 138 4.27 -1.01 -4.65
N GLU A 139 5.51 -0.98 -4.15
CA GLU A 139 6.46 0.14 -4.33
C GLU A 139 6.70 0.49 -5.80
N ASP A 140 6.73 -0.51 -6.66
CA ASP A 140 7.01 -0.37 -8.09
C ASP A 140 5.94 0.43 -8.82
N ASN A 141 4.69 0.38 -8.32
CA ASN A 141 3.60 1.17 -8.85
C ASN A 141 3.51 2.57 -8.20
N LEU A 142 4.44 2.96 -7.33
CA LEU A 142 4.45 4.28 -6.71
C LEU A 142 5.51 5.18 -7.34
N GLN A 143 5.17 6.46 -7.50
CA GLN A 143 6.05 7.50 -8.02
C GLN A 143 5.96 8.80 -7.21
N THR A 144 7.05 9.54 -7.19
CA THR A 144 7.13 10.90 -6.63
C THR A 144 6.75 11.91 -7.71
N LEU A 145 5.72 12.73 -7.46
CA LEU A 145 5.30 13.80 -8.37
C LEU A 145 5.25 15.15 -7.66
N CYS A 146 5.70 16.21 -8.33
CA CYS A 146 5.47 17.58 -7.87
C CYS A 146 3.98 17.93 -7.93
N PHE A 147 3.59 19.03 -7.27
CA PHE A 147 2.20 19.48 -7.25
C PHE A 147 1.60 19.63 -8.65
N GLU A 148 2.32 20.21 -9.60
CA GLU A 148 1.85 20.46 -10.96
C GLU A 148 1.68 19.18 -11.79
N CYS A 149 2.69 18.31 -11.80
CA CYS A 149 2.61 17.01 -12.47
C CYS A 149 1.50 16.14 -11.89
N HIS A 150 1.34 16.12 -10.56
CA HIS A 150 0.27 15.41 -9.89
C HIS A 150 -1.12 15.96 -10.28
N ALA A 151 -1.28 17.29 -10.33
CA ALA A 151 -2.54 17.91 -10.74
C ALA A 151 -2.88 17.61 -12.21
N SER A 152 -1.89 17.67 -13.10
CA SER A 152 -2.04 17.31 -14.52
C SER A 152 -2.47 15.85 -14.69
N LYS A 153 -1.80 14.92 -14.00
CA LYS A 153 -2.15 13.49 -14.01
C LYS A 153 -3.56 13.25 -13.48
N THR A 154 -3.91 13.85 -12.34
CA THR A 154 -5.27 13.74 -11.76
C THR A 154 -6.35 14.19 -12.74
N LYS A 155 -6.12 15.28 -13.49
CA LYS A 155 -7.06 15.78 -14.51
C LYS A 155 -7.22 14.81 -15.68
N LYS A 156 -6.11 14.23 -16.16
CA LYS A 156 -6.12 13.23 -17.24
C LYS A 156 -6.93 12.00 -16.84
N GLU A 157 -6.60 11.40 -15.69
CA GLU A 157 -7.29 10.22 -15.18
C GLU A 157 -8.78 10.46 -14.90
N ALA A 158 -9.14 11.65 -14.39
CA ALA A 158 -10.54 12.00 -14.17
C ALA A 158 -11.31 12.06 -15.50
N THR A 159 -10.67 12.54 -16.56
CA THR A 159 -11.25 12.62 -17.90
C THR A 159 -11.42 11.22 -18.50
N GLU A 160 -10.40 10.37 -18.41
CA GLU A 160 -10.44 8.97 -18.86
C GLU A 160 -11.54 8.19 -18.13
N ARG A 161 -11.61 8.29 -16.81
CA ARG A 161 -12.66 7.65 -16.00
C ARG A 161 -14.05 8.13 -16.38
N ALA A 162 -14.22 9.40 -16.74
CA ALA A 162 -15.50 9.95 -17.19
C ALA A 162 -15.90 9.43 -18.58
N LYS A 163 -14.93 9.16 -19.47
CA LYS A 163 -15.18 8.55 -20.78
C LYS A 163 -15.64 7.10 -20.63
N LEU A 164 -14.92 6.28 -19.87
CA LEU A 164 -15.27 4.88 -19.63
C LEU A 164 -16.69 4.72 -19.05
N ARG A 165 -17.07 5.57 -18.10
CA ARG A 165 -18.43 5.59 -17.54
C ARG A 165 -19.54 5.92 -18.53
N LYS A 166 -19.23 6.59 -19.64
CA LYS A 166 -20.20 6.88 -20.71
C LYS A 166 -20.30 5.71 -21.69
N GLU A 167 -19.20 4.98 -21.90
CA GLU A 167 -19.13 3.81 -22.77
C GLU A 167 -19.80 2.58 -22.12
N ASP A 168 -19.69 2.44 -20.79
CA ASP A 168 -20.37 1.39 -20.01
C ASP A 168 -21.90 1.61 -19.86
N LYS A 169 -22.45 2.67 -20.46
CA LYS A 169 -23.83 3.14 -20.28
C LYS A 169 -24.69 2.90 -21.51
#